data_AF-A0A1B9Y7B7-F1
#
_entry.id   AF-A0A1B9Y7B7-F1
#
_cell.length_a   1.000
_cell.length_b   1.000
_cell.length_c   1.000
_cell.angle_alpha   90.00
_cell.angle_beta   90.00
_cell.angle_gamma   90.00
#
_symmetry.space_group_name_H-M   'P 1'
#
loop_
_entity.id
_entity.type
_entity.pdbx_description
1 polymer ?
#
loop_
_entity_poly.entity_id
_entity_poly.type
_entity_poly.pdbx_seq_one_letter_code
_entity_poly.pdbx_strand_id
1 'polypeptide(L)'
;MKDRLRETINAGTFQCYRAEKYIEETQNPIFTYVEENSRKTLVIDKTKKKEIIKISVMFEHFASIAVNLKYLIENGVLSSDYKWTWIVSLYDLMVFRDLINSEEDFVEYIHHRINLYERNDIEFQDEIDILGFFFEGKLPLHPETTEDKINIVSYRDDIDNYYTKTGVGISSEKPKRK
;
A
#
# COMPACT_ATOMS: atom_id res chain seq x y z
N MET A 1 1.60 2.67 22.48
CA MET A 1 2.07 2.44 21.09
C MET A 1 1.30 1.30 20.44
N LYS A 2 1.32 0.08 21.03
CA LYS A 2 0.55 -1.07 20.53
C LYS A 2 -0.95 -0.80 20.38
N ASP A 3 -1.57 -0.15 21.38
CA ASP A 3 -3.00 0.17 21.34
C ASP A 3 -3.34 1.17 20.23
N ARG A 4 -2.51 2.21 20.04
CA ARG A 4 -2.66 3.18 18.94
C ARG A 4 -2.53 2.51 17.58
N LEU A 5 -1.51 1.65 17.38
CA LEU A 5 -1.36 0.88 16.14
C LEU A 5 -2.58 -0.01 15.88
N ARG A 6 -3.13 -0.65 16.92
CA ARG A 6 -4.35 -1.42 16.82
C ARG A 6 -5.54 -0.53 16.46
N GLU A 7 -5.72 0.61 17.11
CA GLU A 7 -6.83 1.52 16.82
C GLU A 7 -6.78 2.06 15.39
N THR A 8 -5.60 2.41 14.89
CA THR A 8 -5.48 3.05 13.58
C THR A 8 -5.39 2.00 12.47
N ILE A 9 -4.44 1.06 12.54
CA ILE A 9 -4.20 0.08 11.46
C ILE A 9 -5.31 -0.97 11.43
N ASN A 10 -5.66 -1.58 12.57
CA ASN A 10 -6.63 -2.68 12.59
C ASN A 10 -8.02 -2.20 12.16
N ALA A 11 -8.43 -0.99 12.54
CA ALA A 11 -9.76 -0.47 12.19
C ALA A 11 -9.91 -0.27 10.68
N GLY A 12 -8.94 0.39 10.03
CA GLY A 12 -8.96 0.59 8.58
C GLY A 12 -8.90 -0.73 7.81
N THR A 13 -8.00 -1.62 8.22
CA THR A 13 -7.84 -2.93 7.59
C THR A 13 -9.08 -3.82 7.78
N PHE A 14 -9.70 -3.78 8.96
CA PHE A 14 -10.95 -4.49 9.23
C PHE A 14 -12.12 -3.97 8.38
N GLN A 15 -12.18 -2.66 8.12
CA GLN A 15 -13.19 -2.11 7.22
C GLN A 15 -13.00 -2.59 5.78
N CYS A 16 -11.76 -2.66 5.28
CA CYS A 16 -11.46 -3.25 3.97
C CYS A 16 -11.93 -4.71 3.90
N TYR A 17 -11.59 -5.52 4.91
CA TYR A 17 -12.03 -6.91 5.00
C TYR A 17 -13.56 -7.06 5.00
N ARG A 18 -14.26 -6.27 5.81
CA ARG A 18 -15.73 -6.30 5.85
C ARG A 18 -16.36 -5.90 4.51
N ALA A 19 -15.80 -4.90 3.83
CA ALA A 19 -16.30 -4.46 2.53
C ALA A 19 -16.11 -5.55 1.47
N GLU A 20 -14.95 -6.20 1.43
CA GLU A 20 -14.68 -7.36 0.57
C GLU A 20 -15.67 -8.49 0.85
N LYS A 21 -15.83 -8.91 2.12
CA LYS A 21 -16.81 -9.93 2.52
C LYS A 21 -18.23 -9.57 2.10
N TYR A 22 -18.64 -8.33 2.30
CA TYR A 22 -19.95 -7.85 1.86
C TYR A 22 -20.14 -7.97 0.34
N ILE A 23 -19.11 -7.63 -0.45
CA ILE A 23 -19.14 -7.78 -1.91
C ILE A 23 -19.22 -9.26 -2.31
N GLU A 24 -18.46 -10.13 -1.65
CA GLU A 24 -18.38 -11.56 -1.95
C GLU A 24 -19.66 -12.32 -1.56
N GLU A 25 -20.20 -12.06 -0.38
CA GLU A 25 -21.28 -12.84 0.24
C GLU A 25 -22.68 -12.31 -0.13
N THR A 26 -22.78 -11.05 -0.54
CA THR A 26 -24.06 -10.46 -0.96
C THR A 26 -24.32 -10.71 -2.44
N GLN A 27 -25.55 -11.09 -2.80
CA GLN A 27 -25.93 -11.31 -4.20
C GLN A 27 -25.89 -10.01 -5.02
N ASN A 28 -26.39 -8.90 -4.45
CA ASN A 28 -26.41 -7.57 -5.06
C ASN A 28 -25.82 -6.55 -4.08
N PRO A 29 -24.49 -6.40 -3.99
CA PRO A 29 -23.86 -5.47 -3.04
C PRO A 29 -24.11 -4.01 -3.44
N ILE A 30 -24.56 -3.19 -2.48
CA ILE A 30 -24.83 -1.76 -2.69
C ILE A 30 -24.16 -0.95 -1.59
N PHE A 31 -23.34 0.03 -2.00
CA PHE A 31 -22.76 1.03 -1.11
C PHE A 31 -23.49 2.36 -1.26
N THR A 32 -23.63 3.10 -0.18
CA THR A 32 -24.22 4.44 -0.17
C THR A 32 -23.18 5.47 0.24
N TYR A 33 -23.08 6.57 -0.49
CA TYR A 33 -22.15 7.66 -0.21
C TYR A 33 -22.82 9.03 -0.43
N VAL A 34 -22.17 10.10 0.02
CA VAL A 34 -22.63 11.47 -0.17
C VAL A 34 -21.67 12.20 -1.10
N GLU A 35 -22.21 12.83 -2.14
CA GLU A 35 -21.47 13.67 -3.07
C GLU A 35 -22.32 14.91 -3.35
N GLU A 36 -21.74 16.10 -3.19
CA GLU A 36 -22.43 17.39 -3.39
C GLU A 36 -23.75 17.51 -2.59
N ASN A 37 -23.75 17.06 -1.33
CA ASN A 37 -24.94 16.99 -0.46
C ASN A 37 -26.07 16.07 -0.95
N SER A 38 -25.83 15.26 -1.98
CA SER A 38 -26.78 14.26 -2.48
C SER A 38 -26.35 12.86 -2.07
N ARG A 39 -27.33 12.04 -1.64
CA ARG A 39 -27.09 10.62 -1.38
C ARG A 39 -27.03 9.87 -2.71
N LYS A 40 -25.91 9.21 -2.98
CA LYS A 40 -25.68 8.37 -4.15
C LYS A 40 -25.48 6.91 -3.75
N THR A 41 -25.69 6.01 -4.71
CA THR A 41 -25.53 4.57 -4.52
C THR A 41 -24.56 4.02 -5.55
N LEU A 42 -23.63 3.19 -5.10
CA LEU A 42 -22.72 2.41 -5.94
C LEU A 42 -23.14 0.94 -5.88
N VAL A 43 -23.58 0.40 -7.02
CA VAL A 43 -23.93 -1.01 -7.16
C VAL A 43 -22.74 -1.78 -7.71
N ILE A 44 -22.33 -2.85 -7.02
CA ILE A 44 -21.24 -3.70 -7.50
C ILE A 44 -21.81 -4.80 -8.39
N ASP A 45 -21.72 -4.60 -9.71
CA ASP A 45 -22.02 -5.63 -10.69
C ASP A 45 -21.02 -6.80 -10.58
N LYS A 46 -21.52 -7.98 -10.15
CA LYS A 46 -20.75 -9.23 -9.98
C LYS A 46 -20.67 -10.08 -11.25
N THR A 47 -21.38 -9.71 -12.32
CA THR A 47 -21.27 -10.41 -13.61
C THR A 47 -19.95 -10.13 -14.31
N LYS A 48 -19.32 -8.99 -13.97
CA LYS A 48 -18.00 -8.61 -14.44
C LYS A 48 -16.95 -9.09 -13.45
N LYS A 49 -15.90 -9.74 -13.96
CA LYS A 49 -14.71 -10.03 -13.15
C LYS A 49 -14.07 -8.69 -12.77
N LYS A 50 -13.99 -8.43 -11.47
CA LYS A 50 -13.33 -7.26 -10.91
C LYS A 50 -12.28 -7.73 -9.93
N GLU A 51 -11.15 -7.04 -9.94
CA GLU A 51 -10.17 -7.18 -8.89
C GLU A 51 -10.56 -6.27 -7.71
N ILE A 52 -10.38 -6.77 -6.49
CA ILE A 52 -10.58 -5.98 -5.27
C ILE A 52 -9.20 -5.69 -4.69
N ILE A 53 -8.82 -4.42 -4.72
CA ILE A 53 -7.60 -3.93 -4.07
C ILE A 53 -8.00 -3.28 -2.75
N LYS A 54 -7.47 -3.79 -1.64
CA LYS A 54 -7.70 -3.25 -0.30
C LYS A 54 -6.61 -2.25 0.06
N ILE A 55 -7.00 -1.00 0.30
CA ILE A 55 -6.09 0.07 0.69
C ILE A 55 -6.60 0.70 1.98
N SER A 56 -5.78 0.69 3.03
CA SER A 56 -6.03 1.37 4.29
C SER A 56 -5.14 2.61 4.36
N VAL A 57 -5.74 3.78 4.15
CA VAL A 57 -5.04 5.07 4.17
C VAL A 57 -5.06 5.66 5.57
N MET A 58 -3.89 6.06 6.04
CA MET A 58 -3.65 6.50 7.41
C MET A 58 -3.14 7.93 7.42
N PHE A 59 -3.56 8.77 8.38
CA PHE A 59 -2.97 10.10 8.51
C PHE A 59 -1.53 10.05 9.07
N GLU A 60 -1.28 9.06 9.93
CA GLU A 60 0.01 8.89 10.61
C GLU A 60 1.00 8.15 9.72
N HIS A 61 2.26 8.61 9.74
CA HIS A 61 3.35 7.95 9.06
C HIS A 61 3.94 6.87 9.97
N PHE A 62 3.76 5.61 9.58
CA PHE A 62 4.24 4.44 10.32
C PHE A 62 5.25 3.63 9.47
N ALA A 63 6.16 4.30 8.76
CA ALA A 63 7.20 3.76 7.88
C ALA A 63 7.47 2.25 8.02
N SER A 64 8.40 1.86 8.91
CA SER A 64 8.87 0.47 9.01
C SER A 64 7.83 -0.52 9.54
N ILE A 65 6.82 -0.04 10.27
CA ILE A 65 5.77 -0.88 10.86
C ILE A 65 4.72 -1.24 9.81
N ALA A 66 4.31 -0.28 8.98
CA ALA A 66 3.35 -0.48 7.90
C ALA A 66 3.96 -1.37 6.80
N VAL A 67 5.27 -1.22 6.58
CA VAL A 67 5.98 -1.97 5.55
C VAL A 67 6.04 -3.47 5.87
N ASN A 68 6.28 -3.81 7.14
CA ASN A 68 6.49 -5.18 7.59
C ASN A 68 5.24 -5.76 8.29
N LEU A 69 4.15 -5.89 7.54
CA LEU A 69 2.83 -6.36 8.03
C LEU A 69 2.89 -7.68 8.80
N LYS A 70 3.83 -8.55 8.46
CA LYS A 70 4.08 -9.81 9.16
C LYS A 70 4.33 -9.60 10.66
N TYR A 71 5.13 -8.60 11.04
CA TYR A 71 5.37 -8.31 12.46
C TYR A 71 4.11 -7.85 13.19
N LEU A 72 3.19 -7.15 12.51
CA LEU A 72 1.91 -6.76 13.09
C LEU A 72 1.00 -7.96 13.36
N ILE A 73 1.02 -8.95 12.46
CA ILE A 73 0.27 -10.20 12.63
C ILE A 73 0.89 -11.04 13.76
N GLU A 74 2.20 -11.28 13.73
CA GLU A 74 2.93 -12.07 14.74
C GLU A 74 2.76 -11.51 16.16
N ASN A 75 2.67 -10.18 16.30
CA ASN A 75 2.48 -9.53 17.60
C ASN A 75 1.01 -9.37 18.01
N GLY A 76 0.05 -9.90 17.23
CA GLY A 76 -1.38 -9.84 17.50
C GLY A 76 -1.99 -8.45 17.40
N VAL A 77 -1.36 -7.54 16.64
CA VAL A 77 -1.89 -6.20 16.33
C VAL A 77 -2.90 -6.29 15.19
N LEU A 78 -2.67 -7.18 14.21
CA LEU A 78 -3.53 -7.41 13.05
C LEU A 78 -3.96 -8.88 12.97
N SER A 79 -5.21 -9.14 12.56
CA SER A 79 -5.61 -10.51 12.22
C SER A 79 -4.94 -10.95 10.91
N SER A 80 -4.55 -12.22 10.83
CA SER A 80 -4.11 -12.82 9.56
C SER A 80 -5.21 -12.82 8.50
N ASP A 81 -6.49 -12.73 8.87
CA ASP A 81 -7.60 -12.62 7.92
C ASP A 81 -7.58 -11.30 7.14
N TYR A 82 -6.90 -10.29 7.68
CA TYR A 82 -6.83 -8.96 7.10
C TYR A 82 -5.58 -8.78 6.22
N LYS A 83 -4.81 -9.86 6.02
CA LYS A 83 -3.67 -9.90 5.12
C LYS A 83 -4.08 -9.45 3.71
N TRP A 84 -3.11 -8.92 2.97
CA TRP A 84 -3.31 -8.33 1.63
C TRP A 84 -4.03 -6.98 1.58
N THR A 85 -4.03 -6.24 2.68
CA THR A 85 -4.39 -4.82 2.65
C THR A 85 -3.13 -3.99 2.58
N TRP A 86 -3.01 -3.14 1.57
CA TRP A 86 -1.94 -2.17 1.50
C TRP A 86 -2.20 -1.06 2.53
N ILE A 87 -1.34 -0.96 3.53
CA ILE A 87 -1.40 0.09 4.55
C ILE A 87 -0.42 1.17 4.16
N VAL A 88 -0.91 2.38 3.94
CA VAL A 88 -0.10 3.49 3.44
C VAL A 88 -0.48 4.79 4.15
N SER A 89 0.50 5.67 4.39
CA SER A 89 0.21 7.00 4.90
C SER A 89 -0.36 7.90 3.79
N LEU A 90 -1.15 8.91 4.16
CA LEU A 90 -1.66 9.89 3.22
C LEU A 90 -0.52 10.64 2.51
N TYR A 91 0.58 10.91 3.22
CA TYR A 91 1.75 11.59 2.68
C TYR A 91 2.47 10.75 1.63
N ASP A 92 2.67 9.46 1.90
CA ASP A 92 3.24 8.55 0.90
C ASP A 92 2.28 8.44 -0.29
N LEU A 93 0.98 8.27 -0.06
CA LEU A 93 0.01 8.19 -1.15
C LEU A 93 0.02 9.44 -2.07
N MET A 94 0.30 10.63 -1.51
CA MET A 94 0.51 11.84 -2.30
C MET A 94 1.77 11.77 -3.17
N VAL A 95 2.86 11.19 -2.65
CA VAL A 95 4.08 10.90 -3.44
C VAL A 95 3.77 9.91 -4.56
N PHE A 96 3.05 8.82 -4.27
CA PHE A 96 2.62 7.85 -5.29
C PHE A 96 1.79 8.50 -6.39
N ARG A 97 0.79 9.32 -6.03
CA ARG A 97 -0.02 10.07 -6.98
C ARG A 97 0.82 10.99 -7.86
N ASP A 98 1.84 11.62 -7.29
CA ASP A 98 2.70 12.53 -8.02
C ASP A 98 3.63 11.76 -8.97
N LEU A 99 4.27 10.67 -8.52
CA LEU A 99 5.31 9.98 -9.29
C LEU A 99 4.78 8.91 -10.27
N ILE A 100 3.68 8.25 -9.97
CA ILE A 100 3.10 7.21 -10.83
C ILE A 100 2.16 7.85 -11.87
N ASN A 101 2.45 7.64 -13.15
CA ASN A 101 1.77 8.33 -14.25
C ASN A 101 0.61 7.54 -14.87
N SER A 102 0.44 6.26 -14.52
CA SER A 102 -0.58 5.39 -15.09
C SER A 102 -1.28 4.52 -14.02
N GLU A 103 -2.53 4.16 -14.28
CA GLU A 103 -3.27 3.24 -13.41
C GLU A 103 -2.64 1.84 -13.46
N GLU A 104 -2.13 1.44 -14.63
CA GLU A 104 -1.46 0.16 -14.84
C GLU A 104 -0.21 0.01 -13.96
N ASP A 105 0.65 1.04 -13.91
CA ASP A 105 1.83 1.05 -13.04
C ASP A 105 1.45 0.99 -11.56
N PHE A 106 0.37 1.67 -11.18
CA PHE A 106 -0.12 1.65 -9.80
C PHE A 106 -0.63 0.25 -9.41
N VAL A 107 -1.44 -0.38 -10.27
CA VAL A 107 -1.94 -1.74 -10.04
C VAL A 107 -0.78 -2.74 -9.98
N GLU A 108 0.18 -2.65 -10.90
CA GLU A 108 1.36 -3.52 -10.91
C GLU A 108 2.21 -3.35 -9.64
N TYR A 109 2.45 -2.11 -9.21
CA TYR A 109 3.10 -1.83 -7.94
C TYR A 109 2.39 -2.53 -6.78
N ILE A 110 1.07 -2.38 -6.69
CA ILE A 110 0.27 -2.97 -5.61
C ILE A 110 0.38 -4.49 -5.61
N HIS A 111 0.35 -5.14 -6.78
CA HIS A 111 0.54 -6.60 -6.88
C HIS A 111 1.89 -7.04 -6.33
N HIS A 112 2.96 -6.36 -6.73
CA HIS A 112 4.29 -6.65 -6.19
C HIS A 112 4.37 -6.38 -4.70
N ARG A 113 3.84 -5.24 -4.26
CA ARG A 113 3.87 -4.80 -2.87
C ARG A 113 3.13 -5.77 -1.94
N ILE A 114 1.96 -6.25 -2.35
CA ILE A 114 1.17 -7.24 -1.63
C ILE A 114 1.96 -8.54 -1.54
N ASN A 115 2.55 -9.03 -2.62
CA ASN A 115 3.36 -10.26 -2.63
C ASN A 115 4.59 -10.21 -1.71
N LEU A 116 5.13 -9.01 -1.42
CA LEU A 116 6.21 -8.86 -0.43
C LEU A 116 5.78 -9.23 1.00
N TYR A 117 4.49 -9.25 1.34
CA TYR A 117 4.03 -9.64 2.68
C TYR A 117 4.30 -11.11 3.01
N GLU A 118 4.44 -11.98 2.01
CA GLU A 118 4.76 -13.40 2.22
C GLU A 118 6.27 -13.67 2.22
N ARG A 119 7.11 -12.65 1.95
CA ARG A 119 8.56 -12.80 1.92
C ARG A 119 9.16 -12.72 3.32
N ASN A 120 10.07 -13.65 3.61
CA ASN A 120 10.75 -13.72 4.92
C ASN A 120 12.23 -13.33 4.86
N ASP A 121 12.76 -13.25 3.65
CA ASP A 121 14.16 -13.03 3.33
C ASP A 121 14.46 -11.57 2.96
N ILE A 122 13.46 -10.69 2.92
CA ILE A 122 13.65 -9.28 2.55
C ILE A 122 12.90 -8.35 3.51
N GLU A 123 13.58 -7.28 3.91
CA GLU A 123 13.00 -6.22 4.73
C GLU A 123 13.28 -4.86 4.11
N PHE A 124 12.27 -3.99 4.16
CA PHE A 124 12.35 -2.60 3.71
C PHE A 124 12.09 -1.67 4.90
N GLN A 125 12.69 -0.49 4.89
CA GLN A 125 12.55 0.49 5.97
C GLN A 125 11.33 1.38 5.82
N ASP A 126 10.91 1.66 4.58
CA ASP A 126 9.83 2.59 4.27
C ASP A 126 9.14 2.23 2.95
N GLU A 127 7.93 2.75 2.75
CA GLU A 127 7.12 2.50 1.54
C GLU A 127 7.73 3.19 0.31
N ILE A 128 8.39 4.35 0.51
CA ILE A 128 9.11 5.07 -0.56
C ILE A 128 10.35 4.29 -1.04
N ASP A 129 11.00 3.50 -0.17
CA ASP A 129 12.09 2.61 -0.61
C ASP A 129 11.57 1.52 -1.56
N ILE A 130 10.38 0.97 -1.30
CA ILE A 130 9.77 -0.02 -2.18
C ILE A 130 9.38 0.62 -3.51
N LEU A 131 8.86 1.86 -3.49
CA LEU A 131 8.57 2.62 -4.71
C LEU A 131 9.83 2.86 -5.56
N GLY A 132 10.92 3.29 -4.93
CA GLY A 132 12.20 3.44 -5.63
C GLY A 132 12.71 2.12 -6.20
N PHE A 133 12.60 1.03 -5.44
CA PHE A 133 12.98 -0.31 -5.88
C PHE A 133 12.14 -0.80 -7.08
N PHE A 134 10.84 -0.45 -7.11
CA PHE A 134 9.95 -0.67 -8.24
C PHE A 134 10.37 0.16 -9.47
N PHE A 135 10.70 1.45 -9.29
CA PHE A 135 11.16 2.30 -10.38
C PHE A 135 12.47 1.85 -11.01
N GLU A 136 13.33 1.18 -10.23
CA GLU A 136 14.55 0.54 -10.72
C GLU A 136 14.30 -0.80 -11.46
N GLY A 137 13.05 -1.22 -11.61
CA GLY A 137 12.69 -2.47 -12.29
C GLY A 137 13.10 -3.73 -11.52
N LYS A 138 13.24 -3.64 -10.19
CA LYS A 138 13.72 -4.75 -9.34
C LYS A 138 12.60 -5.60 -8.73
N LEU A 139 11.35 -5.31 -9.07
CA LEU A 139 10.19 -6.15 -8.78
C LEU A 139 9.66 -6.77 -10.08
N PRO A 140 9.13 -8.01 -10.04
CA PRO A 140 9.04 -8.90 -8.88
C PRO A 140 10.40 -9.50 -8.51
N LEU A 141 10.56 -9.88 -7.24
CA LEU A 141 11.74 -10.60 -6.76
C LEU A 141 11.77 -12.03 -7.29
N HIS A 142 12.98 -12.57 -7.47
CA HIS A 142 13.17 -14.00 -7.68
C HIS A 142 12.69 -14.81 -6.46
N PRO A 143 12.34 -16.10 -6.61
CA PRO A 143 11.95 -16.97 -5.49
C PRO A 143 12.96 -16.92 -4.33
N GLU A 144 12.50 -17.17 -3.10
CA GLU A 144 13.38 -17.19 -1.92
C GLU A 144 14.51 -18.20 -2.16
N THR A 145 15.77 -17.71 -2.16
CA THR A 145 16.95 -18.55 -2.48
C THR A 145 17.86 -18.78 -1.29
N THR A 146 17.70 -18.02 -0.22
CA THR A 146 18.59 -18.02 0.95
C THR A 146 17.79 -17.99 2.25
N GLU A 147 18.33 -18.57 3.31
CA GLU A 147 17.82 -18.37 4.67
C GLU A 147 18.19 -16.99 5.24
N ASP A 148 19.14 -16.30 4.59
CA ASP A 148 19.61 -14.98 5.01
C ASP A 148 18.59 -13.87 4.70
N LYS A 149 18.44 -12.95 5.65
CA LYS A 149 17.63 -11.74 5.49
C LYS A 149 18.43 -10.63 4.81
N ILE A 150 17.89 -10.07 3.74
CA ILE A 150 18.42 -8.95 2.99
C ILE A 150 17.65 -7.68 3.39
N ASN A 151 18.39 -6.68 3.86
CA ASN A 151 17.83 -5.36 4.10
C ASN A 151 18.00 -4.51 2.84
N ILE A 152 16.91 -4.04 2.27
CA ILE A 152 16.92 -3.11 1.14
C ILE A 152 16.86 -1.68 1.69
N VAL A 153 17.88 -0.90 1.37
CA VAL A 153 18.06 0.48 1.83
C VAL A 153 18.44 1.39 0.67
N SER A 154 18.21 2.69 0.84
CA SER A 154 18.65 3.77 -0.06
C SER A 154 17.96 3.84 -1.42
N TYR A 155 16.84 3.16 -1.63
CA TYR A 155 16.10 3.27 -2.90
C TYR A 155 15.19 4.51 -2.94
N ARG A 156 14.93 5.12 -1.78
CA ARG A 156 14.24 6.41 -1.71
C ARG A 156 15.11 7.62 -2.04
N ASP A 157 16.43 7.49 -2.09
CA ASP A 157 17.35 8.65 -2.14
C ASP A 157 17.07 9.57 -3.34
N ASP A 158 16.78 9.02 -4.52
CA ASP A 158 16.45 9.81 -5.71
C ASP A 158 15.10 10.54 -5.54
N ILE A 159 14.13 9.92 -4.86
CA ILE A 159 12.83 10.51 -4.56
C ILE A 159 12.96 11.62 -3.52
N ASP A 160 13.69 11.37 -2.44
CA ASP A 160 13.96 12.34 -1.38
C ASP A 160 14.73 13.55 -1.92
N ASN A 161 15.74 13.30 -2.77
CA ASN A 161 16.51 14.35 -3.43
C ASN A 161 15.65 15.21 -4.34
N TYR A 162 14.72 14.60 -5.08
CA TYR A 162 13.77 15.33 -5.93
C TYR A 162 12.91 16.26 -5.08
N TYR A 163 12.19 15.76 -4.07
CA TYR A 163 11.31 16.59 -3.25
C TYR A 163 12.06 17.65 -2.45
N THR A 164 13.27 17.33 -1.96
CA THR A 164 14.14 18.30 -1.27
C THR A 164 14.50 19.45 -2.19
N LYS A 165 14.98 19.17 -3.40
CA LYS A 165 15.37 20.21 -4.37
C LYS A 165 14.17 21.05 -4.80
N THR A 166 13.06 20.42 -5.19
CA THR A 166 11.86 21.16 -5.61
C THR A 166 11.26 21.98 -4.48
N GLY A 167 11.32 21.47 -3.23
CA GLY A 167 10.84 22.18 -2.05
C GLY A 167 11.60 23.47 -1.75
N VAL A 168 12.87 23.57 -2.16
CA VAL A 168 13.68 24.80 -2.05
C VAL A 168 13.75 25.59 -3.37
N GLY A 169 12.92 25.26 -4.35
CA GLY A 169 12.84 25.95 -5.65
C GLY A 169 13.95 25.59 -6.65
N ILE A 170 14.72 24.52 -6.38
CA ILE A 170 15.73 23.99 -7.31
C ILE A 170 15.04 23.02 -8.28
N SER A 171 15.24 23.22 -9.57
CA SER A 171 14.77 22.28 -10.60
C SER A 171 15.52 20.95 -10.49
N SER A 172 14.78 19.84 -10.52
CA SER A 172 15.31 18.47 -10.55
C SER A 172 14.47 17.63 -11.50
N GLU A 173 15.08 16.63 -12.15
CA GLU A 173 14.33 15.64 -12.91
C GLU A 173 13.45 14.82 -11.96
N LYS A 174 12.21 14.61 -12.36
CA LYS A 174 11.24 13.83 -11.60
C LYS A 174 11.59 12.33 -11.70
N PRO A 175 11.70 11.61 -10.58
CA PRO A 175 11.89 10.16 -10.60
C PRO A 175 10.77 9.50 -11.38
N LYS A 176 11.15 8.54 -12.22
CA LYS A 176 10.23 7.78 -13.07
C LYS A 176 10.72 6.35 -13.16
N ARG A 177 9.78 5.44 -13.42
CA ARG A 177 10.07 4.04 -13.72
C ARG A 177 11.01 3.95 -14.93
N LYS A 178 12.03 3.10 -14.80
CA LYS A 178 13.02 2.80 -15.84
C LYS A 178 12.53 1.76 -16.84
#